data_AF-A0A2G4HYK4-F1
#
_entry.id   AF-A0A2G4HYK4-F1
#
_cell.length_a   1.000
_cell.length_b   1.000
_cell.length_c   1.000
_cell.angle_alpha   90.00
_cell.angle_beta   90.00
_cell.angle_gamma   90.00
#
_symmetry.space_group_name_H-M   'P 1'
#
loop_
_entity.id
_entity.type
_entity.pdbx_description
1 polymer ?
#
loop_
_entity_poly.entity_id
_entity_poly.type
_entity_poly.pdbx_seq_one_letter_code
_entity_poly.pdbx_strand_id
1 'polypeptide(L)'
;MLKQTANFALPLFRASTDPKGYALAFLSILVQALCLLTLAGSLAFAVPMQNDPNGFEGIPWGAAFSETDTFVKVEDAGPAQTHELKTGAPSLGPAKVDSMRFLTVDGKFARVTVRYQGKATHEQILAYLQSRYGSLDRTPGQFTGGPVKFYSWTGFESDINLRYETATDRGIIFFESQELRLKITEGNSATVF
;
A
#
# COMPACT_ATOMS: atom_id res chain seq x y z
N MET A 1 -58.66 29.65 -33.56
CA MET A 1 -57.70 29.75 -32.43
C MET A 1 -57.95 28.55 -31.53
N LEU A 2 -57.06 27.55 -31.56
CA LEU A 2 -57.21 26.23 -30.93
C LEU A 2 -57.28 26.33 -29.39
N LYS A 3 -58.19 25.57 -28.78
CA LYS A 3 -58.03 25.07 -27.40
C LYS A 3 -58.16 23.56 -27.45
N GLN A 4 -57.03 22.87 -27.35
CA GLN A 4 -56.93 21.42 -27.23
C GLN A 4 -56.89 21.08 -25.74
N THR A 5 -57.96 20.48 -25.23
CA THR A 5 -58.03 19.87 -23.90
C THR A 5 -57.31 18.53 -23.92
N ALA A 6 -56.22 18.41 -23.15
CA ALA A 6 -55.54 17.14 -22.91
C ALA A 6 -56.24 16.40 -21.76
N ASN A 7 -56.88 15.27 -22.07
CA ASN A 7 -57.30 14.28 -21.09
C ASN A 7 -56.08 13.45 -20.66
N PHE A 8 -55.63 13.60 -19.42
CA PHE A 8 -54.73 12.63 -18.79
C PHE A 8 -55.55 11.51 -18.17
N ALA A 9 -55.66 10.38 -18.87
CA ALA A 9 -56.15 9.13 -18.30
C ALA A 9 -54.96 8.39 -17.67
N LEU A 10 -55.03 8.14 -16.36
CA LEU A 10 -54.15 7.20 -15.65
C LEU A 10 -54.35 5.79 -16.25
N PRO A 11 -53.28 5.03 -16.56
CA PRO A 11 -53.44 3.63 -16.91
C PRO A 11 -53.84 2.85 -15.67
N LEU A 12 -55.08 2.36 -15.64
CA LEU A 12 -55.55 1.33 -14.72
C LEU A 12 -54.63 0.11 -14.88
N PHE A 13 -53.97 -0.29 -13.79
CA PHE A 13 -53.21 -1.53 -13.69
C PHE A 13 -54.19 -2.71 -13.84
N ARG A 14 -54.23 -3.32 -15.02
CA ARG A 14 -55.03 -4.53 -15.26
C ARG A 14 -54.26 -5.71 -14.68
N ALA A 15 -54.72 -6.25 -13.55
CA ALA A 15 -54.18 -7.47 -12.98
C ALA A 15 -54.40 -8.63 -13.97
N SER A 16 -53.30 -9.11 -14.56
CA SER A 16 -53.30 -10.29 -15.42
C SER A 16 -53.24 -11.55 -14.55
N THR A 17 -54.32 -12.33 -14.51
CA THR A 17 -54.44 -13.56 -13.70
C THR A 17 -53.80 -14.77 -14.39
N ASP A 18 -52.63 -14.58 -15.01
CA ASP A 18 -51.94 -15.65 -15.73
C ASP A 18 -50.86 -16.28 -14.82
N PRO A 19 -51.07 -17.49 -14.28
CA PRO A 19 -50.19 -18.09 -13.27
C PRO A 19 -48.74 -18.27 -13.75
N LYS A 20 -48.55 -18.34 -15.07
CA LYS A 20 -47.22 -18.42 -15.71
C LYS A 20 -46.46 -17.09 -15.67
N GLY A 21 -47.17 -15.96 -15.73
CA GLY A 21 -46.58 -14.62 -15.65
C GLY A 21 -46.01 -14.30 -14.27
N TYR A 22 -46.70 -14.74 -13.21
CA TYR A 22 -46.22 -14.59 -11.84
C TYR A 22 -44.98 -15.46 -11.59
N ALA A 23 -44.96 -16.72 -12.06
CA ALA A 23 -43.80 -17.59 -11.91
C ALA A 23 -42.54 -17.02 -12.59
N LEU A 24 -42.69 -16.44 -13.79
CA LEU A 24 -41.59 -15.78 -14.51
C LEU A 24 -41.11 -14.50 -13.82
N ALA A 25 -42.02 -13.70 -13.26
CA ALA A 25 -41.68 -12.50 -12.50
C ALA A 25 -40.95 -12.84 -11.19
N PHE A 26 -41.40 -13.86 -10.46
CA PHE A 26 -40.74 -14.35 -9.24
C PHE A 26 -39.34 -14.91 -9.54
N LEU A 27 -39.18 -15.66 -10.64
CA LEU A 27 -37.87 -16.17 -11.06
C LEU A 27 -36.89 -15.05 -11.39
N SER A 28 -37.37 -13.99 -12.05
CA SER A 28 -36.56 -12.82 -12.41
C SER A 28 -36.11 -12.02 -11.18
N ILE A 29 -36.98 -11.85 -10.19
CA ILE A 29 -36.65 -11.21 -8.91
C ILE A 29 -35.63 -12.05 -8.13
N LEU A 30 -35.78 -13.39 -8.13
CA LEU A 30 -34.85 -14.30 -7.45
C LEU A 30 -33.45 -14.26 -8.09
N VAL A 31 -33.38 -14.18 -9.42
CA VAL A 31 -32.12 -14.05 -10.17
C VAL A 31 -31.48 -12.68 -9.91
N GLN A 32 -32.25 -11.58 -9.86
CA GLN A 32 -31.71 -10.26 -9.52
C GLN A 32 -31.22 -10.18 -8.07
N ALA A 33 -31.95 -10.78 -7.11
CA ALA A 33 -31.53 -10.86 -5.72
C ALA A 33 -30.25 -11.71 -5.56
N LEU A 34 -30.14 -12.83 -6.29
CA LEU A 34 -28.95 -13.67 -6.30
C LEU A 34 -27.75 -12.95 -6.94
N CYS A 35 -27.95 -12.22 -8.05
CA CYS A 35 -26.92 -11.38 -8.66
C CYS A 35 -26.41 -10.29 -7.70
N LEU A 36 -27.30 -9.61 -6.98
CA LEU A 36 -26.92 -8.60 -5.98
C LEU A 36 -26.17 -9.20 -4.78
N LEU A 37 -26.52 -10.44 -4.35
CA LEU A 37 -25.77 -11.16 -3.32
C LEU A 37 -24.35 -11.57 -3.79
N THR A 38 -24.19 -11.93 -5.06
CA THR A 38 -22.85 -12.25 -5.61
C THR A 38 -21.98 -11.02 -5.86
N LEU A 39 -22.58 -9.82 -5.98
CA LEU A 39 -21.86 -8.56 -6.16
C LEU A 39 -21.38 -7.93 -4.85
N ALA A 40 -21.75 -8.47 -3.69
CA ALA A 40 -21.15 -8.14 -2.39
C ALA A 40 -19.74 -8.74 -2.22
N GLY A 41 -19.03 -8.94 -3.34
CA GLY A 41 -17.66 -9.42 -3.37
C GLY A 41 -16.75 -8.44 -2.67
N SER A 42 -16.30 -8.83 -1.47
CA SER A 42 -15.13 -8.34 -0.74
C SER A 42 -14.80 -6.87 -0.98
N LEU A 43 -15.25 -5.99 -0.07
CA LEU A 43 -14.51 -4.76 0.19
C LEU A 43 -13.06 -5.18 0.47
N ALA A 44 -12.17 -4.92 -0.49
CA ALA A 44 -10.74 -5.16 -0.37
C ALA A 44 -10.21 -4.15 0.64
N PHE A 45 -10.41 -4.42 1.92
CA PHE A 45 -9.73 -3.70 2.98
C PHE A 45 -8.26 -4.08 2.91
N ALA A 46 -7.39 -3.07 2.79
CA ALA A 46 -5.96 -3.28 2.99
C ALA A 46 -5.79 -3.97 4.35
N VAL A 47 -5.13 -5.12 4.36
CA VAL A 47 -4.89 -5.87 5.60
C VAL A 47 -4.08 -4.94 6.53
N PRO A 48 -4.63 -4.55 7.69
CA PRO A 48 -3.95 -3.63 8.58
C PRO A 48 -2.66 -4.27 9.07
N MET A 49 -1.57 -3.50 9.06
CA MET A 49 -0.28 -3.95 9.58
C MET A 49 -0.43 -4.35 11.06
N GLN A 50 0.02 -5.56 11.41
CA GLN A 50 -0.22 -6.13 12.75
C GLN A 50 0.58 -5.43 13.85
N ASN A 51 1.86 -5.13 13.59
CA ASN A 51 2.73 -4.45 14.53
C ASN A 51 3.28 -3.19 13.86
N ASP A 52 2.44 -2.17 13.76
CA ASP A 52 2.81 -0.88 13.20
C ASP A 52 3.93 -0.23 14.04
N PRO A 53 5.15 -0.10 13.49
CA PRO A 53 6.24 0.48 14.24
C PRO A 53 6.13 2.00 14.22
N ASN A 54 6.37 2.66 15.35
CA ASN A 54 6.57 4.11 15.37
C ASN A 54 8.06 4.46 15.15
N GLY A 55 8.67 3.93 14.09
CA GLY A 55 10.11 4.08 13.84
C GLY A 55 10.75 2.93 13.08
N PHE A 56 12.09 2.91 13.08
CA PHE A 56 12.89 1.83 12.53
C PHE A 56 13.98 1.41 13.51
N GLU A 57 14.02 0.11 13.87
CA GLU A 57 15.02 -0.50 14.77
C GLU A 57 15.31 0.29 16.06
N GLY A 58 14.26 0.85 16.68
CA GLY A 58 14.36 1.61 17.92
C GLY A 58 14.61 3.10 17.76
N ILE A 59 14.78 3.59 16.52
CA ILE A 59 14.83 5.02 16.21
C ILE A 59 13.41 5.50 15.87
N PRO A 60 12.78 6.34 16.72
CA PRO A 60 11.43 6.80 16.46
C PRO A 60 11.34 7.71 15.24
N TRP A 61 10.20 7.70 14.55
CA TRP A 61 9.93 8.73 13.55
C TRP A 61 9.95 10.12 14.18
N GLY A 62 10.39 11.11 13.41
CA GLY A 62 10.47 12.48 13.90
C GLY A 62 11.65 12.75 14.84
N ALA A 63 12.41 11.72 15.25
CA ALA A 63 13.57 11.89 16.11
C ALA A 63 14.59 12.82 15.43
N ALA A 64 15.19 13.71 16.23
CA ALA A 64 16.30 14.52 15.78
C ALA A 64 17.47 13.60 15.43
N PHE A 65 17.97 13.71 14.22
CA PHE A 65 19.03 12.85 13.72
C PHE A 65 20.28 13.71 13.49
N SER A 66 21.18 13.72 14.47
CA SER A 66 22.51 14.33 14.30
C SER A 66 23.50 13.27 13.84
N GLU A 67 24.58 13.69 13.19
CA GLU A 67 25.74 12.82 12.97
C GLU A 67 26.18 12.26 14.33
N THR A 68 26.06 10.94 14.50
CA THR A 68 26.53 10.21 15.70
C THR A 68 27.71 9.34 15.31
N ASP A 69 28.31 8.63 16.26
CA ASP A 69 29.34 7.63 15.96
C ASP A 69 28.84 6.46 15.10
N THR A 70 27.51 6.31 14.98
CA THR A 70 26.87 5.23 14.21
C THR A 70 26.58 5.61 12.76
N PHE A 71 26.37 6.90 12.47
CA PHE A 71 25.93 7.37 11.14
C PHE A 71 26.89 8.40 10.54
N VAL A 72 27.14 8.29 9.23
CA VAL A 72 27.82 9.31 8.43
C VAL A 72 26.82 9.91 7.46
N LYS A 73 26.77 11.25 7.38
CA LYS A 73 26.04 11.94 6.31
C LYS A 73 26.75 11.67 4.98
N VAL A 74 26.01 11.10 4.02
CA VAL A 74 26.51 10.78 2.68
C VAL A 74 26.02 11.75 1.62
N GLU A 75 24.92 12.46 1.88
CA GLU A 75 24.36 13.44 0.95
C GLU A 75 23.64 14.55 1.71
N ASP A 76 23.79 15.78 1.24
CA ASP A 76 23.11 16.98 1.75
C ASP A 76 22.40 17.67 0.58
N ALA A 77 21.07 17.53 0.53
CA ALA A 77 20.21 18.09 -0.50
C ALA A 77 19.27 19.16 0.08
N GLY A 78 19.78 19.99 1.01
CA GLY A 78 19.01 21.06 1.64
C GLY A 78 18.17 20.55 2.81
N PRO A 79 16.82 20.62 2.77
CA PRO A 79 15.98 20.15 3.88
C PRO A 79 16.02 18.62 4.05
N ALA A 80 16.51 17.89 3.04
CA ALA A 80 16.65 16.44 3.05
C ALA A 80 18.13 16.03 3.19
N GLN A 81 18.44 15.18 4.16
CA GLN A 81 19.80 14.66 4.37
C GLN A 81 19.79 13.14 4.41
N THR A 82 20.73 12.51 3.70
CA THR A 82 20.88 11.05 3.66
C THR A 82 22.09 10.64 4.48
N HIS A 83 21.90 9.64 5.33
CA HIS A 83 22.92 9.07 6.19
C HIS A 83 23.07 7.55 5.95
N GLU A 84 24.27 7.03 6.14
CA GLU A 84 24.59 5.60 6.10
C GLU A 84 25.29 5.17 7.40
N LEU A 85 25.27 3.87 7.71
CA LEU A 85 25.99 3.31 8.86
C LEU A 85 27.51 3.37 8.64
N LYS A 86 28.28 3.78 9.65
CA LYS A 86 29.75 3.94 9.52
C LYS A 86 30.50 2.64 9.26
N THR A 87 30.01 1.51 9.79
CA THR A 87 30.75 0.24 9.75
C THR A 87 29.85 -0.98 9.72
N GLY A 88 30.25 -1.97 8.92
CA GLY A 88 29.61 -3.29 8.83
C GLY A 88 28.61 -3.38 7.68
N ALA A 89 28.52 -4.55 7.05
CA ALA A 89 27.45 -4.82 6.09
C ALA A 89 26.10 -4.80 6.84
N PRO A 90 25.18 -3.88 6.48
CA PRO A 90 23.91 -3.76 7.16
C PRO A 90 23.13 -5.08 7.11
N SER A 91 22.25 -5.28 8.08
CA SER A 91 21.35 -6.41 8.11
C SER A 91 19.93 -5.94 8.35
N LEU A 92 18.97 -6.64 7.75
CA LEU A 92 17.55 -6.49 8.05
C LEU A 92 17.03 -7.83 8.56
N GLY A 93 16.78 -7.91 9.86
CA GLY A 93 16.51 -9.19 10.52
C GLY A 93 17.66 -10.19 10.27
N PRO A 94 17.38 -11.42 9.79
CA PRO A 94 18.41 -12.42 9.53
C PRO A 94 19.22 -12.18 8.24
N ALA A 95 18.78 -11.27 7.36
CA ALA A 95 19.35 -11.09 6.03
C ALA A 95 20.44 -10.02 6.01
N LYS A 96 21.55 -10.30 5.32
CA LYS A 96 22.53 -9.27 4.94
C LYS A 96 22.02 -8.50 3.72
N VAL A 97 22.20 -7.18 3.74
CA VAL A 97 21.72 -6.29 2.69
C VAL A 97 22.87 -5.44 2.15
N ASP A 98 22.73 -4.96 0.91
CA ASP A 98 23.79 -4.25 0.21
C ASP A 98 23.94 -2.84 0.75
N SER A 99 22.83 -2.17 1.05
CA SER A 99 22.84 -0.84 1.67
C SER A 99 21.58 -0.55 2.49
N MET A 100 21.75 0.33 3.47
CA MET A 100 20.69 0.87 4.31
C MET A 100 20.94 2.36 4.51
N ARG A 101 20.02 3.19 4.00
CA ARG A 101 20.11 4.64 3.99
C ARG A 101 18.99 5.25 4.82
N PHE A 102 19.36 6.19 5.67
CA PHE A 102 18.47 6.89 6.60
C PHE A 102 18.27 8.31 6.07
N LEU A 103 17.03 8.68 5.83
CA LEU A 103 16.65 10.00 5.33
C LEU A 103 16.05 10.82 6.46
N THR A 104 16.52 12.05 6.59
CA THR A 104 15.92 13.07 7.43
C THR A 104 15.27 14.15 6.56
N VAL A 105 14.19 14.74 7.06
CA VAL A 105 13.55 15.92 6.46
C VAL A 105 13.35 16.96 7.55
N ASP A 106 13.81 18.18 7.34
CA ASP A 106 13.86 19.23 8.36
C ASP A 106 14.61 18.77 9.64
N GLY A 107 15.67 17.95 9.48
CA GLY A 107 16.43 17.38 10.59
C GLY A 107 15.73 16.25 11.36
N LYS A 108 14.54 15.82 10.92
CA LYS A 108 13.75 14.76 11.54
C LYS A 108 13.83 13.46 10.75
N PHE A 109 14.08 12.34 11.44
CA PHE A 109 14.13 11.02 10.83
C PHE A 109 12.79 10.61 10.20
N ALA A 110 12.80 10.32 8.90
CA ALA A 110 11.58 10.18 8.10
C ALA A 110 11.49 8.87 7.30
N ARG A 111 12.62 8.32 6.85
CA ARG A 111 12.62 7.12 6.01
C ARG A 111 13.88 6.29 6.16
N VAL A 112 13.74 4.97 6.00
CA VAL A 112 14.85 4.06 5.71
C VAL A 112 14.67 3.43 4.33
N THR A 113 15.71 3.45 3.52
CA THR A 113 15.78 2.75 2.24
C THR A 113 16.76 1.59 2.36
N VAL A 114 16.28 0.37 2.16
CA VAL A 114 17.10 -0.85 2.16
C VAL A 114 17.22 -1.38 0.74
N ARG A 115 18.43 -1.69 0.29
CA ARG A 115 18.69 -2.34 -1.00
C ARG A 115 19.40 -3.66 -0.78
N TYR A 116 19.01 -4.67 -1.55
CA TYR A 116 19.62 -6.00 -1.48
C TYR A 116 19.54 -6.70 -2.84
N GLN A 117 20.36 -7.75 -2.97
CA GLN A 117 20.35 -8.63 -4.12
C GLN A 117 20.28 -10.11 -3.71
N GLY A 118 19.71 -10.93 -4.60
CA GLY A 118 19.67 -12.38 -4.50
C GLY A 118 18.30 -12.89 -4.05
N LYS A 119 17.84 -13.95 -4.72
CA LYS A 119 16.57 -14.61 -4.41
C LYS A 119 16.51 -15.16 -2.97
N ALA A 120 17.58 -15.78 -2.49
CA ALA A 120 17.63 -16.30 -1.11
C ALA A 120 17.48 -15.18 -0.07
N THR A 121 18.16 -14.05 -0.29
CA THR A 121 18.03 -12.84 0.53
C THR A 121 16.60 -12.29 0.49
N HIS A 122 15.98 -12.25 -0.70
CA HIS A 122 14.58 -11.86 -0.86
C HIS A 122 13.63 -12.72 -0.01
N GLU A 123 13.78 -14.04 -0.06
CA GLU A 123 12.93 -14.97 0.69
C GLU A 123 13.09 -14.78 2.21
N GLN A 124 14.31 -14.60 2.70
CA GLN A 124 14.58 -14.31 4.10
C GLN A 124 13.96 -12.99 4.55
N ILE A 125 14.12 -11.92 3.77
CA ILE A 125 13.54 -10.60 4.04
C ILE A 125 12.01 -10.68 4.04
N LEU A 126 11.42 -11.32 3.04
CA LEU A 126 9.96 -11.41 2.95
C LEU A 126 9.38 -12.17 4.13
N ALA A 127 9.98 -13.30 4.52
CA ALA A 127 9.58 -14.06 5.70
C ALA A 127 9.72 -13.22 6.98
N TYR A 128 10.82 -12.48 7.12
CA TYR A 128 11.02 -11.57 8.24
C TYR A 128 9.95 -10.49 8.32
N LEU A 129 9.67 -9.79 7.22
CA LEU A 129 8.64 -8.74 7.18
C LEU A 129 7.24 -9.31 7.46
N GLN A 130 6.89 -10.46 6.90
CA GLN A 130 5.61 -11.11 7.18
C GLN A 130 5.47 -11.54 8.64
N SER A 131 6.54 -12.05 9.25
CA SER A 131 6.55 -12.42 10.67
C SER A 131 6.38 -11.21 11.59
N ARG A 132 6.86 -10.03 11.17
CA ARG A 132 6.83 -8.81 11.98
C ARG A 132 5.56 -8.00 11.76
N TYR A 133 5.11 -7.86 10.53
CA TYR A 133 4.07 -6.90 10.14
C TYR A 133 2.77 -7.56 9.71
N GLY A 134 2.73 -8.89 9.67
CA GLY A 134 1.56 -9.68 9.30
C GLY A 134 1.70 -10.35 7.94
N SER A 135 0.94 -11.42 7.75
CA SER A 135 0.89 -12.14 6.47
C SER A 135 0.25 -11.26 5.41
N LEU A 136 0.81 -11.30 4.20
CA LEU A 136 0.20 -10.66 3.03
C LEU A 136 -0.83 -11.63 2.46
N ASP A 137 -2.10 -11.39 2.76
CA ASP A 137 -3.17 -12.10 2.06
C ASP A 137 -3.13 -11.70 0.59
N ARG A 138 -3.36 -12.68 -0.29
CA ARG A 138 -3.21 -12.52 -1.74
C ARG A 138 -4.39 -11.75 -2.35
N THR A 139 -4.73 -10.59 -1.79
CA THR A 139 -5.78 -9.72 -2.33
C THR A 139 -5.33 -9.20 -3.70
N PRO A 140 -6.16 -9.26 -4.75
CA PRO A 140 -5.84 -8.66 -6.04
C PRO A 140 -5.40 -7.19 -5.86
N GLY A 141 -4.21 -6.83 -6.35
CA GLY A 141 -3.56 -5.53 -6.08
C GLY A 141 -2.36 -5.58 -5.11
N GLN A 142 -2.23 -6.64 -4.30
CA GLN A 142 -1.05 -6.91 -3.45
C GLN A 142 -0.01 -7.80 -4.13
N PHE A 143 -0.34 -8.34 -5.31
CA PHE A 143 0.56 -9.13 -6.16
C PHE A 143 0.23 -8.83 -7.62
N THR A 144 1.18 -8.26 -8.36
CA THR A 144 1.11 -8.26 -9.82
C THR A 144 1.97 -9.42 -10.31
N GLY A 145 1.35 -10.42 -10.95
CA GLY A 145 2.10 -11.44 -11.67
C GLY A 145 2.88 -10.78 -12.80
N GLY A 146 4.20 -10.75 -12.68
CA GLY A 146 5.08 -10.05 -13.61
C GLY A 146 6.54 -10.10 -13.17
N PRO A 147 7.46 -9.51 -13.95
CA PRO A 147 8.90 -9.47 -13.64
C PRO A 147 9.24 -8.63 -12.39
N VAL A 148 8.25 -7.90 -11.85
CA VAL A 148 8.39 -7.07 -10.65
C VAL A 148 7.25 -7.41 -9.70
N LYS A 149 7.60 -7.74 -8.46
CA LYS A 149 6.67 -8.01 -7.36
C LYS A 149 6.65 -6.82 -6.41
N PHE A 150 5.46 -6.47 -5.93
CA PHE A 150 5.25 -5.42 -4.95
C PHE A 150 4.57 -6.01 -3.72
N TYR A 151 4.96 -5.54 -2.54
CA TYR A 151 4.46 -5.98 -1.25
C TYR A 151 4.35 -4.74 -0.35
N SER A 152 3.22 -4.55 0.33
CA SER A 152 2.98 -3.36 1.13
C SER A 152 2.31 -3.72 2.46
N TRP A 153 2.80 -3.11 3.54
CA TRP A 153 2.18 -3.09 4.85
C TRP A 153 1.93 -1.64 5.23
N THR A 154 0.66 -1.32 5.52
CA THR A 154 0.23 0.04 5.88
C THR A 154 -0.30 0.04 7.29
N GLY A 155 0.29 0.88 8.12
CA GLY A 155 -0.09 1.17 9.49
C GLY A 155 -0.61 2.59 9.61
N PHE A 156 -0.84 3.01 10.84
CA PHE A 156 -1.19 4.39 11.18
C PHE A 156 0.06 5.29 11.19
N GLU A 157 1.16 4.81 11.77
CA GLU A 157 2.42 5.54 11.92
C GLU A 157 3.38 5.29 10.76
N SER A 158 3.44 4.04 10.31
CA SER A 158 4.39 3.60 9.28
C SER A 158 3.74 3.06 8.02
N ASP A 159 4.50 3.17 6.95
CA ASP A 159 4.30 2.41 5.74
C ASP A 159 5.58 1.68 5.32
N ILE A 160 5.40 0.43 4.89
CA ILE A 160 6.50 -0.44 4.48
C ILE A 160 6.20 -0.95 3.08
N ASN A 161 7.03 -0.58 2.11
CA ASN A 161 6.86 -0.95 0.71
C ASN A 161 8.10 -1.69 0.19
N LEU A 162 7.91 -2.92 -0.27
CA LEU A 162 8.94 -3.75 -0.87
C LEU A 162 8.66 -3.95 -2.37
N ARG A 163 9.62 -3.60 -3.21
CA ARG A 163 9.66 -3.92 -4.64
C ARG A 163 10.78 -4.92 -4.89
N TYR A 164 10.50 -6.01 -5.60
CA TYR A 164 11.48 -7.01 -6.00
C TYR A 164 11.39 -7.33 -7.49
N GLU A 165 12.51 -7.23 -8.19
CA GLU A 165 12.62 -7.51 -9.62
C GLU A 165 13.24 -8.88 -9.84
N THR A 166 12.45 -9.81 -10.40
CA THR A 166 12.85 -11.21 -10.55
C THR A 166 13.89 -11.44 -11.64
N ALA A 167 14.01 -10.52 -12.60
CA ALA A 167 14.97 -10.64 -13.70
C ALA A 167 16.42 -10.35 -13.24
N THR A 168 16.58 -9.48 -12.25
CA THR A 168 17.89 -9.03 -11.73
C THR A 168 18.17 -9.50 -10.30
N ASP A 169 17.17 -10.15 -9.68
CA ASP A 169 17.13 -10.50 -8.27
C ASP A 169 17.41 -9.32 -7.33
N ARG A 170 16.95 -8.12 -7.70
CA ARG A 170 17.16 -6.90 -6.91
C ARG A 170 15.92 -6.50 -6.15
N GLY A 171 16.09 -6.18 -4.87
CA GLY A 171 15.04 -5.67 -4.01
C GLY A 171 15.35 -4.29 -3.46
N ILE A 172 14.28 -3.50 -3.28
CA ILE A 172 14.32 -2.23 -2.55
C ILE A 172 13.13 -2.16 -1.59
N ILE A 173 13.40 -1.70 -0.37
CA ILE A 173 12.40 -1.54 0.69
C ILE A 173 12.42 -0.10 1.16
N PHE A 174 11.24 0.48 1.35
CA PHE A 174 11.04 1.75 2.00
C PHE A 174 10.29 1.52 3.30
N PHE A 175 10.88 1.98 4.41
CA PHE A 175 10.19 2.16 5.69
C PHE A 175 10.01 3.66 5.87
N GLU A 176 8.78 4.12 6.08
CA GLU A 176 8.46 5.55 6.05
C GLU A 176 7.51 5.93 7.16
N SER A 177 7.70 7.14 7.70
CA SER A 177 6.69 7.82 8.50
C SER A 177 5.53 8.29 7.62
N GLN A 178 4.30 7.93 7.99
CA GLN A 178 3.07 8.44 7.37
C GLN A 178 2.97 9.97 7.49
N GLU A 179 3.28 10.53 8.66
CA GLU A 179 3.25 11.97 8.93
C GLU A 179 4.23 12.74 8.05
N LEU A 180 5.47 12.25 7.94
CA LEU A 180 6.54 12.97 7.25
C LEU A 180 6.60 12.69 5.74
N ARG A 181 5.84 11.70 5.23
CA ARG A 181 5.86 11.30 3.81
C ARG A 181 5.68 12.48 2.85
N LEU A 182 4.71 13.36 3.11
CA LEU A 182 4.39 14.47 2.20
C LEU A 182 5.61 15.37 1.98
N LYS A 183 6.35 15.64 3.06
CA LYS A 183 7.57 16.47 3.02
C LYS A 183 8.72 15.79 2.28
N ILE A 184 8.77 14.45 2.26
CA ILE A 184 9.79 13.72 1.51
C ILE A 184 9.63 13.95 0.00
N THR A 185 8.40 13.91 -0.51
CA THR A 185 8.12 14.14 -1.94
C THR A 185 8.46 15.56 -2.35
N GLU A 186 8.16 16.54 -1.50
CA GLU A 186 8.48 17.96 -1.74
C GLU A 186 9.99 18.21 -1.77
N GLY A 187 10.76 17.62 -0.85
CA GLY A 187 12.22 17.73 -0.82
C GLY A 187 12.91 17.18 -2.07
N ASN A 188 12.35 16.13 -2.69
CA ASN A 188 12.90 15.52 -3.91
C ASN A 188 12.53 16.30 -5.19
N SER A 189 11.48 17.13 -5.16
CA SER A 189 11.12 18.01 -6.29
C SER A 189 12.05 19.23 -6.43
N ALA A 190 12.79 19.60 -5.38
CA ALA A 190 13.68 20.75 -5.40
C ALA A 190 15.03 20.50 -6.11
N THR A 191 15.32 19.27 -6.55
CA THR A 191 16.61 18.91 -7.19
C THR A 191 16.48 18.63 -8.70
N VAL A 192 15.37 19.02 -9.33
CA VAL A 192 15.23 18.99 -10.80
C VAL A 192 15.06 20.41 -11.32
N PHE A 193 16.14 21.19 -11.30
CA PHE A 193 16.32 22.38 -12.14
C PHE A 193 17.78 22.48 -12.58
#